data_AF-K0V234-F1
#
_entry.id   AF-K0V234-F1
#
_cell.length_a   1.000
_cell.length_b   1.000
_cell.length_c   1.000
_cell.angle_alpha   90.00
_cell.angle_beta   90.00
_cell.angle_gamma   90.00
#
_symmetry.space_group_name_H-M   'P 1'
#
loop_
_entity.id
_entity.type
_entity.pdbx_description
1 polymer ?
#
loop_
_entity_poly.entity_id
_entity_poly.type
_entity_poly.pdbx_seq_one_letter_code
_entity_poly.pdbx_strand_id
1 'polypeptide(L)' 'MLRSVSTLVLDGLAVFEFGVICEVFGIDRSADGVPNFDFKVCGPEPGKPVRTSVGASLTPEYGLDALHGADLVAIPAI' A
#
# COMPACT_ATOMS: atom_id res chain seq x y z
N MET A 1 4.17 19.02 2.45
CA MET A 1 3.03 18.46 3.20
C MET A 1 2.69 17.15 2.53
N LEU A 2 2.55 16.06 3.29
CA LEU A 2 2.34 14.72 2.74
C LEU A 2 0.98 14.62 2.04
N ARG A 3 0.95 14.23 0.75
CA ARG A 3 -0.28 14.14 -0.06
C ARG A 3 -0.40 12.80 -0.79
N SER A 4 0.71 12.21 -1.22
CA SER A 4 0.72 10.90 -1.90
C SER A 4 1.51 9.87 -1.08
N VAL A 5 0.95 8.68 -0.95
CA VAL A 5 1.58 7.56 -0.24
C VAL A 5 1.46 6.31 -1.09
N SER A 6 2.57 5.63 -1.35
CA SER A 6 2.54 4.35 -2.06
C SER A 6 3.07 3.26 -1.15
N THR A 7 2.38 2.12 -1.11
CA THR A 7 2.84 0.92 -0.38
C THR A 7 3.32 -0.13 -1.35
N LEU A 8 4.48 -0.73 -1.08
CA LEU A 8 5.01 -1.83 -1.88
C LEU A 8 4.60 -3.17 -1.27
N VAL A 9 3.95 -4.02 -2.05
CA VAL A 9 3.60 -5.39 -1.67
C VAL A 9 4.42 -6.40 -2.47
N LEU A 10 4.94 -7.42 -1.80
CA LEU A 10 5.77 -8.48 -2.35
C LEU A 10 5.30 -9.84 -1.84
N ASP A 11 5.81 -10.92 -2.44
CA ASP A 11 5.61 -12.26 -1.89
C ASP A 11 6.20 -12.35 -0.47
N GLY A 12 5.47 -13.01 0.42
CA GLY A 12 5.76 -13.09 1.86
C GLY A 12 4.95 -12.09 2.70
N LEU A 13 4.36 -11.05 2.10
CA LEU A 13 3.74 -9.92 2.81
C LEU A 13 3.08 -10.26 4.15
N ALA A 14 3.54 -9.61 5.22
CA ALA A 14 2.91 -9.67 6.53
C ALA A 14 1.60 -8.86 6.53
N VAL A 15 0.46 -9.56 6.58
CA VAL A 15 -0.87 -8.95 6.43
C VAL A 15 -1.17 -7.93 7.53
N PHE A 16 -0.69 -8.14 8.76
CA PHE A 16 -0.91 -7.20 9.86
C PHE A 16 -0.26 -5.84 9.60
N GLU A 17 1.01 -5.83 9.20
CA GLU A 17 1.74 -4.58 8.94
C GLU A 17 1.20 -3.85 7.73
N PHE A 18 0.84 -4.59 6.68
CA PHE A 18 0.11 -4.03 5.55
C PHE A 18 -1.21 -3.39 5.98
N GLY A 19 -1.98 -4.06 6.84
CA GLY A 19 -3.23 -3.55 7.40
C GLY A 19 -3.04 -2.24 8.15
N VAL A 20 -1.98 -2.10 8.96
CA VAL A 20 -1.65 -0.84 9.65
C VAL A 20 -1.40 0.30 8.66
N ILE A 21 -0.66 0.04 7.57
CA ILE A 21 -0.43 1.05 6.51
C ILE A 21 -1.76 1.47 5.87
N CYS A 22 -2.63 0.51 5.55
CA CYS A 22 -3.96 0.78 4.98
C CYS A 22 -4.85 1.59 5.94
N GLU A 23 -4.82 1.28 7.24
CA GLU A 23 -5.57 2.04 8.25
C GLU A 23 -5.09 3.49 8.34
N VAL A 24 -3.79 3.74 8.28
CA VAL A 24 -3.24 5.09 8.43
C VAL A 24 -3.44 5.94 7.16
N PHE A 25 -3.26 5.35 5.98
CA PHE A 25 -3.19 6.12 4.72
C PHE A 25 -4.27 5.78 3.69
N GLY A 26 -4.82 4.57 3.72
CA GLY A 26 -5.71 4.06 2.67
C GLY A 26 -7.21 4.25 2.92
N ILE A 27 -7.60 4.60 4.14
CA ILE A 27 -9.00 4.85 4.51
C ILE A 27 -9.23 6.36 4.60
N ASP A 28 -10.21 6.84 3.85
CA ASP A 28 -10.63 8.24 3.92
C ASP A 28 -11.28 8.53 5.28
N ARG A 29 -10.57 9.28 6.12
CA ARG A 29 -11.02 9.78 7.43
C ARG A 29 -11.17 11.31 7.43
N SER A 30 -11.41 11.91 6.27
CA SER A 30 -11.61 13.36 6.15
C SER A 30 -12.79 13.88 6.96
N ALA A 31 -13.83 13.06 7.18
CA ALA A 31 -14.95 13.38 8.07
C ALA A 31 -14.53 13.54 9.54
N ASP A 32 -13.45 12.88 9.96
CA ASP A 32 -12.87 12.97 11.31
C ASP A 32 -11.77 14.04 11.40
N GLY A 33 -11.57 14.84 10.34
CA GLY A 33 -10.54 15.89 10.27
C GLY A 33 -9.13 15.40 9.95
N VAL A 34 -8.97 14.13 9.54
CA VAL A 34 -7.68 13.57 9.12
C VAL A 34 -7.45 13.87 7.63
N PRO A 35 -6.23 14.27 7.20
CA PRO A 35 -5.94 14.41 5.78
C PRO A 35 -6.19 13.11 5.02
N ASN A 36 -6.82 13.20 3.85
CA ASN A 36 -6.88 12.09 2.91
C ASN A 36 -5.61 12.06 2.05
N PHE A 37 -5.21 10.87 1.61
CA PHE A 37 -4.00 10.64 0.82
C PHE A 37 -4.35 10.02 -0.53
N ASP A 38 -3.60 10.40 -1.57
CA ASP A 38 -3.53 9.62 -2.81
C ASP A 38 -2.73 8.35 -2.51
N PHE A 39 -3.43 7.31 -2.05
CA PHE A 39 -2.86 6.04 -1.60
C PHE A 39 -2.86 5.00 -2.72
N LYS A 40 -1.67 4.44 -3.03
CA LYS A 40 -1.50 3.42 -4.08
C LYS A 40 -0.88 2.14 -3.52
N VAL A 41 -1.48 1.00 -3.85
CA VAL A 41 -0.90 -0.33 -3.58
C VAL A 41 -0.16 -0.81 -4.82
N CYS A 42 1.16 -0.89 -4.69
CA CYS A 42 2.08 -1.15 -5.79
C CYS A 42 2.73 -2.52 -5.62
N GLY A 43 2.90 -3.26 -6.71
CA GLY A 43 3.68 -4.49 -6.73
C GLY A 43 4.63 -4.58 -7.92
N PRO A 44 5.36 -5.71 -8.05
CA PRO A 44 6.28 -5.91 -9.17
C PRO A 44 5.59 -5.86 -10.53
N GLU A 45 4.40 -6.46 -10.61
CA GLU A 45 3.58 -6.51 -11.83
C GLU A 45 2.13 -6.12 -11.45
N PRO A 46 1.61 -4.97 -11.93
CA PRO A 46 0.23 -4.58 -11.67
C PRO A 46 -0.76 -5.62 -12.22
N GLY A 47 -1.80 -5.92 -11.45
CA GLY A 47 -2.80 -6.93 -11.78
C GLY A 47 -2.36 -8.39 -11.55
N LYS A 48 -1.10 -8.63 -11.16
CA LYS A 48 -0.61 -9.98 -10.82
C LYS A 48 -0.62 -10.19 -9.29
N PRO A 49 -1.26 -11.24 -8.77
CA PRO A 49 -1.32 -11.47 -7.33
C PRO A 49 0.05 -11.74 -6.70
N VAL A 50 0.29 -11.18 -5.52
CA VAL A 50 1.36 -11.58 -4.60
C VAL A 50 0.80 -12.51 -3.52
N ARG A 51 1.62 -13.43 -3.02
CA ARG A 51 1.26 -14.36 -1.95
C ARG A 51 1.67 -13.80 -0.60
N THR A 52 0.73 -13.69 0.33
CA THR A 52 1.02 -13.24 1.70
C THR A 52 1.57 -14.40 2.55
N SER A 53 2.19 -14.08 3.69
CA SER A 53 2.73 -15.07 4.64
C SER A 53 1.66 -16.02 5.21
N VAL A 54 0.38 -15.66 5.14
CA VAL A 54 -0.74 -16.48 5.64
C VAL A 54 -1.43 -17.29 4.54
N GLY A 55 -0.86 -17.31 3.33
CA GLY A 55 -1.39 -18.10 2.22
C GLY A 55 -2.57 -17.46 1.48
N ALA A 56 -2.95 -16.22 1.82
CA ALA A 56 -3.87 -15.43 1.01
C ALA A 56 -3.15 -14.80 -0.19
N SER A 57 -3.92 -14.26 -1.12
CA SER A 57 -3.40 -13.49 -2.25
C SER A 57 -3.93 -12.07 -2.23
N LEU A 58 -3.08 -11.12 -2.61
CA LEU A 58 -3.45 -9.72 -2.82
C LEU A 58 -2.98 -9.29 -4.20
N THR A 59 -3.85 -8.63 -4.96
CA THR A 59 -3.53 -8.15 -6.30
C THR A 59 -3.31 -6.63 -6.25
N PRO A 60 -2.06 -6.15 -6.37
CA PRO A 60 -1.77 -4.72 -6.45
C PRO A 60 -2.33 -4.16 -7.76
N GLU A 61 -2.91 -2.96 -7.68
CA GLU A 61 -3.44 -2.25 -8.84
C GLU A 61 -2.31 -1.57 -9.64
N TYR A 62 -1.25 -1.14 -8.95
CA TYR A 62 -0.17 -0.33 -9.53
C TYR A 62 1.15 -1.10 -9.60
N GLY A 63 2.01 -0.70 -10.54
CA GLY A 63 3.38 -1.20 -10.68
C GLY A 63 4.40 -0.34 -9.94
N LEU A 64 5.67 -0.72 -10.03
CA LEU A 64 6.79 -0.01 -9.39
C LEU A 64 6.92 1.45 -9.83
N ASP A 65 6.48 1.80 -11.04
CA ASP A 65 6.49 3.20 -11.54
C ASP A 65 5.66 4.14 -10.66
N ALA A 66 4.62 3.64 -9.99
CA ALA A 66 3.79 4.45 -9.09
C ALA A 66 4.50 4.80 -7.76
N LEU A 67 5.63 4.15 -7.46
CA LEU A 67 6.49 4.54 -6.33
C LEU A 67 7.27 5.83 -6.62
N HIS A 68 7.54 6.12 -7.90
CA HIS A 68 8.27 7.32 -8.29
C HIS A 68 7.42 8.57 -8.06
N GLY A 69 7.97 9.55 -7.33
CA GLY A 69 7.30 10.81 -7.04
C GLY A 69 6.25 10.75 -5.94
N ALA A 70 6.06 9.59 -5.27
CA ALA A 70 5.30 9.54 -4.03
C ALA A 70 6.03 10.35 -2.94
N ASP A 71 5.29 11.12 -2.14
CA ASP A 71 5.88 11.85 -1.03
C ASP A 71 6.40 10.90 0.06
N LEU A 72 5.79 9.71 0.18
CA LEU A 72 6.21 8.62 1.06
C LEU A 72 6.00 7.26 0.38
N VAL A 73 7.02 6.40 0.50
CA VAL A 73 6.89 4.97 0.21
C VAL A 73 6.87 4.20 1.54
N ALA A 74 5.77 3.50 1.81
CA ALA A 74 5.62 2.64 2.98
C ALA A 74 5.93 1.19 2.60
N ILE A 75 6.75 0.52 3.41
CA ILE A 75 7.17 -0.87 3.14
C ILE A 75 6.79 -1.72 4.36
N PRO A 76 5.78 -2.59 4.25
CA PRO A 76 5.45 -3.58 5.29
C PRO A 76 6.50 -4.69 5.32
N ALA A 77 6.58 -5.42 6.44
CA ALA A 77 7.38 -6.65 6.49
C ALA A 77 6.85 -7.76 5.56
N ILE A 78 7.71 -8.75 5.36
CA ILE A 78 7.55 -9.97 4.57
C ILE A 78 7.86 -11.19 5.43
#